data_AF-A0A8J2YJX4-F1
#
_entry.id   AF-A0A8J2YJX4-F1
#
_cell.length_a   1.000
_cell.length_b   1.000
_cell.length_c   1.000
_cell.angle_alpha   90.00
_cell.angle_beta   90.00
_cell.angle_gamma   90.00
#
_symmetry.space_group_name_H-M   'P 1'
#
loop_
_entity.id
_entity.type
_entity.pdbx_description
1 polymer ?
#
loop_
_entity_poly.entity_id
_entity_poly.type
_entity_poly.pdbx_seq_one_letter_code
_entity_poly.pdbx_strand_id
1 'polypeptide(L)'
;MWGQIERFTKVAAKRATTIGTFLEAFKRKMACETINPKWCEAGEQTITGFQDANGNIIVPGEQEKKRQFLTEVIEGGQDEAILYQLYKETARAVMLVRARLEDEKPIEQNLESIIEGEIVE
;
A
#
# COMPACT_ATOMS: atom_id res chain seq x y z
N MET A 1 9.46 -3.30 -16.71
CA MET A 1 8.83 -2.69 -15.52
C MET A 1 9.23 -3.37 -14.21
N TRP A 2 8.89 -4.64 -13.94
CA TRP A 2 9.19 -5.31 -12.65
C TRP A 2 10.68 -5.32 -12.24
N GLY A 3 11.58 -5.65 -13.16
CA GLY A 3 13.02 -5.57 -12.89
C GLY A 3 13.55 -4.14 -12.68
N GLN A 4 12.84 -3.11 -13.18
CA GLN A 4 13.18 -1.72 -12.88
C GLN A 4 12.77 -1.37 -11.46
N ILE A 5 11.58 -1.79 -11.02
CA ILE A 5 11.11 -1.61 -9.63
C ILE A 5 12.14 -2.24 -8.68
N GLU A 6 12.50 -3.50 -8.89
CA GLU A 6 13.48 -4.17 -8.02
C GLU A 6 14.83 -3.44 -7.97
N ARG A 7 15.38 -3.09 -9.14
CA ARG A 7 16.67 -2.38 -9.23
C ARG A 7 16.61 -1.01 -8.55
N PHE A 8 15.56 -0.24 -8.80
CA PHE A 8 15.41 1.11 -8.28
C PHE A 8 15.17 1.11 -6.78
N THR A 9 14.36 0.18 -6.26
CA THR A 9 14.18 -0.01 -4.82
C THR A 9 15.50 -0.36 -4.15
N LYS A 10 16.27 -1.33 -4.69
CA LYS A 10 17.57 -1.71 -4.13
C LYS A 10 18.57 -0.55 -4.11
N VAL A 11 18.65 0.20 -5.20
CA VAL A 11 19.57 1.35 -5.29
C VAL A 11 19.16 2.48 -4.36
N ALA A 12 17.87 2.77 -4.24
CA ALA A 12 17.35 3.79 -3.33
C ALA A 12 17.55 3.38 -1.86
N ALA A 13 17.16 2.16 -1.50
CA ALA A 13 17.25 1.65 -0.13
C ALA A 13 18.69 1.57 0.37
N LYS A 14 19.64 1.11 -0.47
CA LYS A 14 21.05 0.99 -0.11
C LYS A 14 21.70 2.30 0.37
N ARG A 15 21.21 3.45 -0.09
CA ARG A 15 21.80 4.77 0.19
C ARG A 15 20.95 5.64 1.10
N ALA A 16 19.75 5.20 1.44
CA ALA A 16 18.84 5.93 2.30
C ALA A 16 19.21 5.69 3.77
N THR A 17 19.01 6.71 4.59
CA THR A 17 19.13 6.65 6.06
C THR A 17 17.76 6.73 6.74
N THR A 18 16.75 7.17 5.99
CA THR A 18 15.36 7.30 6.45
C THR A 18 14.39 6.90 5.35
N ILE A 19 13.15 6.59 5.70
CA ILE A 19 12.10 6.31 4.71
C ILE A 19 11.84 7.50 3.80
N GLY A 20 11.93 8.74 4.33
CA GLY A 20 11.81 9.95 3.52
C GLY A 20 12.88 10.05 2.44
N THR A 21 14.15 9.84 2.79
CA THR A 21 15.26 9.89 1.82
C THR A 21 15.20 8.77 0.79
N PHE A 22 14.69 7.61 1.18
CA PHE A 22 14.36 6.52 0.26
C PHE A 22 13.29 6.94 -0.74
N LEU A 23 12.16 7.50 -0.28
CA LEU A 23 11.03 7.86 -1.14
C LEU A 23 11.44 8.90 -2.19
N GLU A 24 12.21 9.92 -1.82
CA GLU A 24 12.72 10.93 -2.78
C GLU A 24 13.64 10.31 -3.84
N ALA A 25 14.55 9.42 -3.42
CA ALA A 25 15.44 8.72 -4.35
C ALA A 25 14.71 7.75 -5.28
N PHE A 26 13.70 7.06 -4.76
CA PHE A 26 12.89 6.08 -5.48
C PHE A 26 11.95 6.76 -6.47
N LYS A 27 11.17 7.76 -6.05
CA LYS A 27 10.24 8.54 -6.90
C LYS A 27 10.95 9.12 -8.12
N ARG A 28 12.12 9.74 -7.92
CA ARG A 28 12.93 10.30 -9.01
C ARG A 28 13.33 9.25 -10.05
N LYS A 29 13.60 8.01 -9.63
CA LYS A 29 13.99 6.91 -10.54
C LYS A 29 12.79 6.29 -11.25
N MET A 30 11.65 6.25 -10.57
CA MET A 30 10.38 5.75 -11.10
C MET A 30 9.64 6.78 -11.96
N ALA A 31 10.11 8.04 -11.99
CA ALA A 31 9.40 9.17 -12.58
C ALA A 31 7.95 9.28 -12.04
N CYS A 32 7.77 9.00 -10.74
CA CYS A 32 6.48 9.15 -10.07
C CYS A 32 6.46 10.46 -9.29
N GLU A 33 5.57 11.38 -9.67
CA GLU A 33 5.49 12.71 -9.07
C GLU A 33 4.89 12.66 -7.65
N THR A 34 3.83 11.86 -7.45
CA THR A 34 3.20 11.62 -6.14
C THR A 34 2.36 10.34 -6.15
N ILE A 35 2.22 9.70 -5.00
CA ILE A 35 1.23 8.63 -4.82
C ILE A 35 -0.13 9.30 -4.68
N ASN A 36 -1.09 8.95 -5.55
CA ASN A 36 -2.44 9.51 -5.46
C ASN A 36 -3.04 9.16 -4.08
N PRO A 37 -3.54 10.15 -3.32
CA PRO A 37 -4.08 9.94 -1.97
C PRO A 37 -5.18 8.87 -1.86
N LYS A 38 -5.86 8.53 -2.96
CA LYS A 38 -6.84 7.43 -2.97
C LYS A 38 -6.22 6.07 -2.70
N TRP A 39 -4.95 5.86 -3.05
CA TRP A 39 -4.21 4.63 -2.78
C TRP A 39 -3.62 4.58 -1.36
N CYS A 40 -3.87 5.62 -0.58
CA CYS A 40 -3.39 5.82 0.78
C CYS A 40 -4.53 5.68 1.82
N GLU A 41 -5.72 5.29 1.38
CA GLU A 41 -6.87 5.07 2.25
C GLU A 41 -6.60 3.81 3.09
N ALA A 42 -6.37 3.99 4.39
CA ALA A 42 -6.41 2.88 5.32
C ALA A 42 -7.85 2.34 5.27
N GLY A 43 -8.00 1.03 5.08
CA GLY A 43 -9.32 0.36 5.04
C GLY A 43 -10.15 0.65 6.30
N GLU A 44 -11.38 0.15 6.33
CA GLU A 44 -12.30 0.38 7.47
C GLU A 44 -11.64 0.02 8.80
N GLN A 45 -11.43 1.02 9.66
CA GLN A 45 -10.99 0.80 11.03
C GLN A 45 -12.20 0.29 11.83
N THR A 46 -12.04 -0.84 12.50
CA THR A 46 -13.05 -1.34 13.44
C THR A 46 -13.13 -0.38 14.63
N ILE A 47 -14.22 0.37 14.72
CA ILE A 47 -14.43 1.31 15.82
C ILE A 47 -14.86 0.52 17.07
N THR A 48 -14.05 0.56 18.12
CA THR A 48 -14.38 -0.05 19.41
C THR A 48 -15.15 0.96 20.25
N GLY A 49 -16.42 0.67 20.55
CA GLY A 49 -17.25 1.46 21.46
C GLY A 49 -17.18 0.95 22.89
N PHE A 50 -17.23 1.86 23.87
CA PHE A 50 -17.30 1.52 25.30
C PHE A 50 -18.72 1.77 25.80
N GLN A 51 -19.28 0.84 26.57
CA GLN A 51 -20.58 1.05 27.21
C GLN A 51 -20.39 1.68 28.60
N ASP A 52 -20.99 2.83 28.83
CA ASP A 52 -21.04 3.47 30.15
C ASP A 52 -22.02 2.73 31.08
N ALA A 53 -21.90 2.96 32.39
CA ALA A 53 -22.75 2.37 33.43
C ALA A 53 -24.25 2.62 33.23
N ASN A 54 -24.61 3.66 32.47
CA ASN A 54 -25.99 4.01 32.11
C ASN A 54 -26.51 3.33 30.84
N GLY A 55 -25.72 2.40 30.25
CA GLY A 55 -26.08 1.68 29.03
C GLY A 55 -25.81 2.46 27.74
N ASN A 56 -25.33 3.69 27.82
CA ASN A 56 -24.95 4.51 26.66
C ASN A 56 -23.69 3.97 25.99
N ILE A 57 -23.70 3.87 24.66
CA ILE A 57 -22.52 3.50 23.88
C ILE A 57 -21.73 4.78 23.57
N ILE A 58 -20.55 4.91 24.17
CA ILE A 58 -19.60 5.98 23.89
C ILE A 58 -18.67 5.48 22.78
N VAL A 59 -18.81 6.08 21.61
CA VAL A 59 -17.91 5.87 20.48
C VAL A 59 -16.87 7.00 20.52
N PRO A 60 -15.56 6.71 20.63
CA PRO A 60 -14.55 7.74 20.47
C PRO A 60 -14.76 8.39 19.09
N GLY A 61 -14.92 9.71 19.06
CA GLY A 61 -15.45 10.46 17.92
C GLY A 61 -14.84 10.04 16.59
N GLU A 62 -15.68 10.07 15.53
CA GLU A 62 -15.33 9.74 14.14
C GLU A 62 -13.87 10.09 13.86
N GLN A 63 -13.01 9.08 13.85
CA GLN A 63 -11.69 9.27 13.29
C GLN A 63 -11.94 9.36 11.79
N GLU A 64 -12.12 10.59 11.29
CA GLU A 64 -12.09 10.89 9.85
C GLU A 64 -11.07 9.97 9.23
N LYS A 65 -11.51 9.11 8.27
CA LYS A 65 -10.71 8.08 7.60
C LYS A 65 -9.24 8.49 7.55
N LYS A 66 -8.46 8.10 8.56
CA LYS A 66 -7.12 8.65 8.72
C LYS A 66 -6.33 8.10 7.56
N ARG A 67 -5.92 8.98 6.65
CA ARG A 67 -5.04 8.65 5.54
C ARG A 67 -3.66 8.36 6.12
N GLN A 68 -3.45 7.13 6.57
CA GLN A 68 -2.21 6.69 7.19
C GLN A 68 -1.29 6.11 6.12
N PHE A 69 -0.77 6.97 5.23
CA PHE A 69 0.24 6.51 4.30
C PHE A 69 1.61 6.60 4.94
N LEU A 70 2.15 5.45 5.34
CA LEU A 70 3.47 5.30 5.94
C LEU A 70 3.70 6.18 7.17
N THR A 71 2.70 6.92 7.67
CA THR A 71 2.88 7.92 8.73
C THR A 71 3.22 7.23 10.04
N GLU A 72 2.45 6.21 10.41
CA GLU A 72 2.75 5.36 11.58
C GLU A 72 4.10 4.62 11.44
N VAL A 73 4.43 4.24 10.20
CA VAL A 73 5.69 3.53 9.89
C VAL A 73 6.90 4.46 10.04
N ILE A 74 6.77 5.72 9.59
CA ILE A 74 7.78 6.77 9.72
C ILE A 74 7.89 7.23 11.18
N GLU A 75 6.77 7.39 11.88
CA GLU A 75 6.73 7.79 13.30
C GLU A 75 7.20 6.67 14.24
N GLY A 76 7.07 5.41 13.82
CA GLY A 76 7.47 4.23 14.58
C GLY A 76 8.99 4.00 14.68
N GLY A 77 9.81 4.78 13.97
CA GLY A 77 11.28 4.78 14.11
C GLY A 77 11.98 3.50 13.64
N GLN A 78 11.36 2.72 12.74
CA GLN A 78 11.90 1.45 12.25
C GLN A 78 12.62 1.56 10.89
N ASP A 79 13.03 2.76 10.50
CA ASP A 79 13.56 3.08 9.18
C ASP A 79 14.65 2.10 8.71
N GLU A 80 15.63 1.80 9.56
CA GLU A 80 16.74 0.89 9.18
C GLU A 80 16.25 -0.52 8.85
N ALA A 81 15.33 -1.07 9.66
CA ALA A 81 14.78 -2.40 9.44
C ALA A 81 13.95 -2.46 8.15
N ILE A 82 13.17 -1.42 7.87
CA ILE A 82 12.36 -1.32 6.66
C ILE A 82 13.24 -1.17 5.43
N LEU A 83 14.27 -0.31 5.49
CA LEU A 83 15.22 -0.13 4.38
C LEU A 83 15.99 -1.41 4.09
N TYR A 84 16.39 -2.15 5.13
CA TYR A 84 16.99 -3.47 4.98
C TYR A 84 16.06 -4.43 4.25
N GLN A 85 14.78 -4.48 4.66
CA GLN A 85 13.79 -5.34 4.01
C GLN A 85 13.52 -4.93 2.56
N LEU A 86 13.41 -3.64 2.27
CA LEU A 86 13.31 -3.14 0.89
C LEU A 86 14.51 -3.56 0.05
N TYR A 87 15.72 -3.51 0.61
CA TYR A 87 16.93 -3.93 -0.11
C TYR A 87 16.98 -5.44 -0.37
N LYS A 88 16.58 -6.26 0.61
CA LYS A 88 16.68 -7.73 0.54
C LYS A 88 15.49 -8.41 -0.14
N GLU A 89 14.28 -8.03 0.24
CA GLU A 89 13.06 -8.79 -0.04
C GLU A 89 12.19 -8.20 -1.15
N THR A 90 12.58 -7.08 -1.79
CA THR A 90 11.77 -6.52 -2.89
C THR A 90 11.52 -7.54 -4.01
N ALA A 91 12.48 -8.40 -4.31
CA ALA A 91 12.29 -9.46 -5.31
C ALA A 91 11.15 -10.42 -4.91
N ARG A 92 11.09 -10.80 -3.62
CA ARG A 92 10.02 -11.64 -3.06
C ARG A 92 8.66 -10.95 -3.18
N ALA A 93 8.58 -9.67 -2.80
CA ALA A 93 7.35 -8.90 -2.94
C ALA A 93 6.87 -8.82 -4.40
N VAL A 94 7.78 -8.54 -5.35
CA VAL A 94 7.46 -8.50 -6.79
C VAL A 94 6.98 -9.87 -7.28
N MET A 95 7.60 -10.97 -6.86
CA MET A 95 7.15 -12.32 -7.24
C MET A 95 5.74 -12.63 -6.75
N LEU A 96 5.42 -12.27 -5.50
CA LEU A 96 4.08 -12.48 -4.93
C LEU A 96 3.02 -11.66 -5.66
N VAL A 97 3.30 -10.39 -5.95
CA VAL A 97 2.38 -9.54 -6.74
C VAL A 97 2.18 -10.11 -8.13
N ARG A 98 3.25 -10.57 -8.78
CA ARG A 98 3.15 -11.20 -10.11
C ARG A 98 2.30 -12.46 -10.08
N ALA A 99 2.54 -13.35 -9.11
CA ALA A 99 1.75 -14.56 -8.95
C ALA A 99 0.26 -14.21 -8.77
N ARG A 100 -0.04 -13.26 -7.89
CA ARG A 100 -1.40 -12.81 -7.65
C ARG A 100 -2.09 -12.24 -8.89
N LEU A 101 -1.40 -11.38 -9.65
CA LEU A 101 -1.93 -10.82 -10.89
C LEU A 101 -2.19 -11.90 -11.96
N GLU A 102 -1.31 -12.90 -12.06
CA GLU A 102 -1.54 -14.03 -12.97
C GLU A 102 -2.76 -14.87 -12.53
N ASP A 103 -2.96 -15.05 -11.23
CA ASP A 103 -4.14 -15.74 -10.68
C ASP A 103 -5.44 -14.94 -10.87
N GLU A 104 -5.36 -13.61 -10.95
CA GLU A 104 -6.52 -12.71 -11.14
C GLU A 104 -6.93 -12.55 -12.60
N LYS A 105 -6.02 -12.72 -13.57
CA LYS A 105 -6.32 -12.61 -15.02
C LYS A 105 -7.53 -13.42 -15.49
N PRO A 106 -7.75 -14.68 -15.07
CA PRO A 106 -8.92 -15.44 -15.50
C PRO A 106 -10.22 -14.84 -14.95
N ILE A 107 -10.19 -14.22 -13.78
CA ILE A 107 -11.35 -13.59 -13.16
C ILE A 107 -11.72 -12.32 -13.92
N GLU A 108 -10.71 -11.51 -14.28
CA GLU A 108 -10.90 -10.30 -15.10
C GLU A 108 -11.49 -10.62 -16.47
N GLN A 109 -10.97 -11.64 -17.17
CA GLN A 109 -11.49 -12.06 -18.48
C GLN A 109 -12.95 -12.54 -18.42
N ASN A 110 -13.32 -13.24 -17.35
CA ASN A 110 -14.70 -13.68 -17.16
C ASN A 110 -15.63 -12.48 -16.86
N LEU A 111 -15.17 -11.49 -16.09
CA LEU A 111 -15.92 -10.25 -15.85
C LEU A 111 -16.11 -9.43 -17.13
N GLU A 112 -15.07 -9.24 -17.94
CA GLU A 112 -15.15 -8.50 -19.21
C GLU A 112 -16.13 -9.16 -20.18
N SER A 113 -16.10 -10.49 -20.31
CA SER A 113 -17.03 -11.22 -21.19
C SER A 113 -18.48 -11.19 -20.73
N ILE A 114 -18.73 -11.18 -19.41
CA ILE A 114 -20.08 -10.99 -18.86
C ILE A 114 -20.59 -9.57 -19.17
N ILE A 115 -19.76 -8.55 -18.99
CA ILE A 115 -20.11 -7.14 -19.26
C ILE A 115 -20.38 -6.94 -20.77
N GLU A 116 -19.55 -7.50 -21.65
CA GLU A 116 -19.79 -7.43 -23.10
C GLU A 116 -21.06 -8.19 -23.50
N GLY A 117 -21.39 -9.30 -22.83
CA GLY A 117 -22.64 -10.02 -23.04
C GLY A 117 -23.90 -9.24 -22.65
N GLU A 118 -23.85 -8.45 -21.57
CA GLU A 118 -24.98 -7.62 -21.10
C GLU A 118 -25.21 -6.36 -21.94
N ILE A 119 -24.23 -5.89 -22.73
CA ILE A 119 -24.38 -4.70 -23.59
C ILE A 119 -25.04 -5.04 -24.94
N VAL A 120 -25.11 -6.33 -25.30
CA VAL A 120 -25.63 -6.81 -26.60
C VAL A 120 -27.10 -7.30 -26.51
N GLU A 121 -27.68 -7.38 -25.30
CA GLU A 121 -29.13 -7.55 -25.08
C GLU A 121 -29.86 -6.20 -24.92
#